data_AF-B2KBK9-F1
#
_entry.id   AF-B2KBK9-F1
#
_cell.length_a   1.000
_cell.length_b   1.000
_cell.length_c   1.000
_cell.angle_alpha   90.00
_cell.angle_beta   90.00
_cell.angle_gamma   90.00
#
_symmetry.space_group_name_H-M   'P 1'
#
loop_
_entity.id
_entity.type
_entity.pdbx_description
1 polymer ?
#
loop_
_entity_poly.entity_id
_entity_poly.type
_entity_poly.pdbx_seq_one_letter_code
_entity_poly.pdbx_strand_id
1 'polypeptide(L)'
;MLASCAANRSYDSYTKLTSYPSVKESQEISELYFNPSENPDENATAKKIVSSAENGNPVALYLLGDAFYEGEEYKEAAKTLRKSAVKGFSTAQYKYALANMRIKGKKTETYAFLLLSCKSGIKEIRVAATKLLVTIEIKEKDKEKAQTLAAAIENTYLPEFKKQIDETEKNFYTAKRKYL
;
A
#
# COMPACT_ATOMS: atom_id res chain seq x y z
N MET A 1 6.55 14.94 -23.12
CA MET A 1 7.60 14.76 -22.09
C MET A 1 7.01 14.63 -20.67
N LEU A 2 6.02 13.75 -20.47
CA LEU A 2 5.48 13.44 -19.13
C LEU A 2 5.34 11.93 -18.88
N ALA A 3 5.83 11.10 -19.81
CA ALA A 3 5.66 9.64 -19.79
C ALA A 3 6.87 8.86 -19.26
N SER A 4 7.92 9.51 -18.75
CA SER A 4 9.19 8.83 -18.41
C SER A 4 9.58 8.82 -16.93
N CYS A 5 8.75 9.33 -16.01
CA CYS A 5 9.06 9.31 -14.57
C CYS A 5 8.19 8.38 -13.70
N ALA A 6 7.09 7.81 -14.22
CA ALA A 6 6.17 7.01 -13.40
C ALA A 6 6.43 5.49 -13.43
N ALA A 7 7.15 4.98 -14.43
CA ALA A 7 7.28 3.55 -14.68
C ALA A 7 8.35 2.83 -13.81
N ASN A 8 9.17 3.56 -13.05
CA ASN A 8 10.28 2.96 -12.30
C ASN A 8 10.43 3.63 -10.93
N ARG A 9 9.72 3.10 -9.90
CA ARG A 9 10.10 3.15 -8.46
C ARG A 9 9.04 2.62 -7.47
N SER A 10 7.85 2.20 -7.91
CA SER A 10 6.85 1.58 -7.02
C SER A 10 7.09 0.07 -6.75
N TYR A 11 8.03 -0.55 -7.47
CA TYR A 11 8.17 -2.01 -7.57
C TYR A 11 9.13 -2.64 -6.53
N ASP A 12 10.01 -1.84 -5.91
CA ASP A 12 11.21 -2.35 -5.20
C ASP A 12 10.94 -3.09 -3.87
N SER A 13 9.72 -3.09 -3.34
CA SER A 13 9.37 -3.92 -2.18
C SER A 13 8.81 -5.31 -2.55
N TYR A 14 8.37 -5.51 -3.81
CA TYR A 14 7.73 -6.75 -4.29
C TYR A 14 8.60 -7.59 -5.24
N THR A 15 9.69 -7.03 -5.76
CA THR A 15 10.57 -7.70 -6.76
C THR A 15 11.25 -8.97 -6.30
N LYS A 16 11.34 -9.24 -4.99
CA LYS A 16 11.96 -10.48 -4.48
C LYS A 16 11.06 -11.73 -4.56
N LEU A 17 9.80 -11.62 -5.00
CA LEU A 17 8.78 -12.66 -4.86
C LEU A 17 8.02 -12.95 -6.17
N THR A 18 8.72 -13.01 -7.31
CA THR A 18 8.11 -13.10 -8.65
C THR A 18 7.43 -14.44 -8.99
N SER A 19 7.22 -15.34 -8.02
CA SER A 19 6.59 -16.67 -8.23
C SER A 19 5.22 -16.87 -7.57
N TYR A 20 4.63 -15.86 -6.90
CA TYR A 20 3.41 -16.06 -6.09
C TYR A 20 2.12 -15.58 -6.77
N PRO A 21 0.98 -16.27 -6.56
CA PRO A 21 -0.31 -15.87 -7.14
C PRO A 21 -0.79 -14.48 -6.69
N SER A 22 -0.58 -14.10 -5.43
CA SER A 22 -0.97 -12.78 -4.89
C SER A 22 -0.09 -11.66 -5.44
N VAL A 23 1.19 -11.95 -5.69
CA VAL A 23 2.13 -11.01 -6.34
C VAL A 23 1.78 -10.87 -7.81
N LYS A 24 1.47 -11.98 -8.49
CA LYS A 24 1.02 -11.99 -9.88
C LYS A 24 -0.29 -11.22 -10.06
N GLU A 25 -1.29 -11.47 -9.22
CA GLU A 25 -2.56 -10.72 -9.23
C GLU A 25 -2.31 -9.22 -9.00
N SER A 26 -1.45 -8.87 -8.04
CA SER A 26 -1.08 -7.47 -7.78
C SER A 26 -0.37 -6.81 -8.97
N GLN A 27 0.47 -7.55 -9.69
CA GLN A 27 1.14 -7.09 -10.91
C GLN A 27 0.13 -6.87 -12.04
N GLU A 28 -0.74 -7.86 -12.29
CA GLU A 28 -1.79 -7.74 -13.29
C GLU A 28 -2.70 -6.53 -13.00
N ILE A 29 -3.12 -6.34 -11.75
CA ILE A 29 -3.94 -5.18 -11.36
C ILE A 29 -3.21 -3.86 -11.61
N SER A 30 -1.92 -3.80 -11.27
CA SER A 30 -1.08 -2.62 -11.50
C SER A 30 -0.93 -2.33 -13.00
N GLU A 31 -0.67 -3.35 -13.82
CA GLU A 31 -0.52 -3.22 -15.26
C GLU A 31 -1.83 -2.75 -15.93
N LEU A 32 -2.96 -3.35 -15.56
CA LEU A 32 -4.27 -2.97 -16.09
C LEU A 32 -4.63 -1.52 -15.75
N TYR A 33 -4.20 -1.02 -14.59
CA TYR A 33 -4.48 0.34 -14.16
C TYR A 33 -3.58 1.39 -14.83
N PHE A 34 -2.28 1.11 -14.97
CA PHE A 34 -1.32 2.08 -15.52
C PHE A 34 -1.25 2.09 -17.06
N ASN A 35 -1.72 1.03 -17.73
CA ASN A 35 -1.75 0.93 -19.19
C ASN A 35 -3.19 0.81 -19.74
N PRO A 36 -4.06 1.82 -19.54
CA PRO A 36 -5.46 1.75 -19.97
C PRO A 36 -5.63 1.65 -21.49
N SER A 37 -4.64 2.11 -22.27
CA SER A 37 -4.66 2.00 -23.74
C SER A 37 -4.58 0.57 -24.28
N GLU A 38 -4.02 -0.36 -23.49
CA GLU A 38 -3.96 -1.79 -23.83
C GLU A 38 -5.19 -2.55 -23.32
N ASN A 39 -6.07 -1.88 -22.57
CA ASN A 39 -7.23 -2.49 -21.95
C ASN A 39 -8.46 -1.56 -22.03
N PRO A 40 -9.22 -1.59 -23.13
CA PRO A 40 -10.27 -0.62 -23.41
C PRO A 40 -11.50 -0.73 -22.49
N ASP A 41 -11.57 -1.75 -21.62
CA ASP A 41 -12.67 -1.94 -20.67
C ASP A 41 -12.30 -1.42 -19.28
N GLU A 42 -12.46 -0.11 -19.09
CA GLU A 42 -12.29 0.56 -17.80
C GLU A 42 -13.21 -0.03 -16.71
N ASN A 43 -14.41 -0.49 -17.08
CA ASN A 43 -15.36 -1.10 -16.14
C ASN A 43 -14.90 -2.48 -15.65
N ALA A 44 -14.32 -3.30 -16.51
CA ALA A 44 -13.73 -4.58 -16.12
C ALA A 44 -12.54 -4.39 -15.17
N THR A 45 -11.70 -3.39 -15.45
CA THR A 45 -10.55 -3.03 -14.61
C THR A 45 -10.98 -2.57 -13.22
N ALA A 46 -11.96 -1.66 -13.15
CA ALA A 46 -12.53 -1.20 -11.88
C ALA A 46 -13.13 -2.35 -11.06
N LYS A 47 -13.90 -3.24 -11.70
CA LYS A 47 -14.46 -4.43 -11.04
C LYS A 47 -13.38 -5.35 -10.47
N LYS A 48 -12.29 -5.59 -11.21
CA LYS A 48 -11.18 -6.43 -10.75
C LYS A 48 -10.48 -5.79 -9.54
N ILE A 49 -10.25 -4.48 -9.56
CA ILE A 49 -9.68 -3.74 -8.41
C ILE A 49 -10.59 -3.87 -7.18
N VAL A 50 -11.90 -3.62 -7.33
CA VAL A 50 -12.85 -3.70 -6.21
C VAL A 50 -12.88 -5.11 -5.61
N SER A 51 -13.03 -6.15 -6.45
CA SER A 51 -13.07 -7.53 -5.97
C SER A 51 -11.76 -7.95 -5.28
N SER A 52 -10.62 -7.52 -5.81
CA SER A 52 -9.32 -7.81 -5.20
C SER A 52 -9.12 -7.04 -3.88
N ALA A 53 -9.63 -5.81 -3.79
CA ALA A 53 -9.62 -5.01 -2.58
C ALA A 53 -10.52 -5.62 -1.48
N GLU A 54 -11.67 -6.18 -1.85
CA GLU A 54 -12.55 -6.95 -0.95
C GLU A 54 -11.84 -8.17 -0.38
N ASN A 55 -11.03 -8.86 -1.20
CA ASN A 55 -10.16 -9.95 -0.78
C ASN A 55 -8.92 -9.49 0.02
N GLY A 56 -8.76 -8.19 0.27
CA GLY A 56 -7.70 -7.64 1.09
C GLY A 56 -6.34 -7.57 0.40
N ASN A 57 -6.29 -7.58 -0.93
CA ASN A 57 -5.07 -7.37 -1.70
C ASN A 57 -4.54 -5.93 -1.43
N PRO A 58 -3.29 -5.78 -0.95
CA PRO A 58 -2.76 -4.48 -0.55
C PRO A 58 -2.60 -3.50 -1.72
N VAL A 59 -2.31 -3.97 -2.93
CA VAL A 59 -2.18 -3.12 -4.14
C VAL A 59 -3.56 -2.66 -4.59
N ALA A 60 -4.55 -3.56 -4.63
CA ALA A 60 -5.93 -3.19 -4.97
C ALA A 60 -6.54 -2.21 -3.96
N LEU A 61 -6.30 -2.43 -2.65
CA LEU A 61 -6.69 -1.50 -1.59
C LEU A 61 -6.01 -0.13 -1.74
N TYR A 62 -4.75 -0.10 -2.18
CA TYR A 62 -4.07 1.16 -2.47
C TYR A 62 -4.75 1.90 -3.63
N LEU A 63 -4.95 1.24 -4.77
CA LEU A 63 -5.55 1.85 -5.97
C LEU A 63 -6.95 2.37 -5.68
N LEU A 64 -7.79 1.57 -5.02
CA LEU A 64 -9.13 2.00 -4.61
C LEU A 64 -9.08 3.19 -3.66
N GLY A 65 -8.16 3.18 -2.69
CA GLY A 65 -7.95 4.28 -1.77
C GLY A 65 -7.42 5.56 -2.43
N ASP A 66 -6.59 5.42 -3.47
CA ASP A 66 -6.07 6.55 -4.25
C ASP A 66 -7.16 7.17 -5.13
N ALA A 67 -8.01 6.33 -5.74
CA ALA A 67 -9.19 6.79 -6.47
C ALA A 67 -10.14 7.62 -5.59
N PHE A 68 -10.43 7.16 -4.36
CA PHE A 68 -11.18 7.98 -3.39
C PHE A 68 -10.47 9.28 -3.01
N TYR A 69 -9.14 9.26 -2.92
CA TYR A 69 -8.38 10.47 -2.59
C TYR A 69 -8.44 11.51 -3.72
N GLU A 70 -8.36 11.06 -4.98
CA GLU A 70 -8.51 11.90 -6.16
C GLU A 70 -9.94 12.45 -6.31
N GLY A 71 -10.94 11.64 -5.97
CA GLY A 71 -12.35 12.06 -5.87
C GLY A 71 -12.68 12.94 -4.65
N GLU A 72 -11.68 13.32 -3.85
CA GLU A 72 -11.82 14.12 -2.62
C GLU A 72 -12.67 13.48 -1.51
N GLU A 73 -12.96 12.17 -1.62
CA GLU A 73 -13.60 11.34 -0.60
C GLU A 73 -12.59 10.93 0.47
N TYR A 74 -12.03 11.92 1.18
CA TYR A 74 -10.86 11.72 2.02
C TYR A 74 -11.08 10.78 3.22
N LYS A 75 -12.32 10.60 3.68
CA LYS A 75 -12.64 9.67 4.79
C LYS A 75 -12.57 8.22 4.30
N GLU A 76 -13.15 7.94 3.15
CA GLU A 76 -13.17 6.67 2.44
C GLU A 76 -11.76 6.31 1.98
N ALA A 77 -11.02 7.29 1.45
CA ALA A 77 -9.60 7.18 1.14
C ALA A 77 -8.79 6.80 2.38
N ALA A 78 -8.90 7.54 3.48
CA ALA A 78 -8.15 7.25 4.70
C ALA A 78 -8.47 5.85 5.24
N LYS A 79 -9.75 5.45 5.26
CA LYS A 79 -10.17 4.11 5.70
C LYS A 79 -9.56 3.01 4.82
N THR A 80 -9.59 3.18 3.51
CA THR A 80 -9.14 2.17 2.54
C THR A 80 -7.62 2.11 2.47
N LEU A 81 -6.96 3.26 2.37
CA LEU A 81 -5.50 3.38 2.38
C LEU A 81 -4.90 2.84 3.68
N ARG A 82 -5.56 3.05 4.83
CA ARG A 82 -5.09 2.46 6.10
C ARG A 82 -4.99 0.94 6.02
N LYS A 83 -5.96 0.26 5.38
CA LYS A 83 -5.94 -1.22 5.22
C LYS A 83 -4.75 -1.69 4.38
N SER A 84 -4.38 -0.93 3.35
CA SER A 84 -3.18 -1.21 2.55
C SER A 84 -1.89 -0.87 3.31
N ALA A 85 -1.88 0.28 3.98
CA ALA A 85 -0.73 0.80 4.72
C ALA A 85 -0.30 -0.12 5.86
N VAL A 86 -1.25 -0.69 6.61
CA VAL A 86 -0.94 -1.64 7.69
C VAL A 86 -0.31 -2.92 7.14
N LYS A 87 -0.68 -3.36 5.93
CA LYS A 87 -0.06 -4.50 5.23
C LYS A 87 1.34 -4.20 4.68
N GLY A 88 1.94 -3.07 5.04
CA GLY A 88 3.32 -2.73 4.67
C GLY A 88 3.47 -2.03 3.32
N PHE A 89 2.38 -1.63 2.66
CA PHE A 89 2.49 -0.93 1.37
C PHE A 89 2.96 0.52 1.57
N SER A 90 4.25 0.76 1.37
CA SER A 90 4.91 2.05 1.62
C SER A 90 4.21 3.25 1.00
N THR A 91 3.73 3.12 -0.24
CA THR A 91 2.99 4.18 -0.94
C THR A 91 1.64 4.46 -0.28
N ALA A 92 0.94 3.43 0.20
CA ALA A 92 -0.29 3.61 0.96
C ALA A 92 -0.03 4.22 2.34
N GLN A 93 1.09 3.93 3.00
CA GLN A 93 1.45 4.54 4.28
C GLN A 93 1.57 6.06 4.14
N TYR A 94 2.25 6.52 3.08
CA TYR A 94 2.36 7.95 2.78
C TYR A 94 1.02 8.57 2.37
N LYS A 95 0.27 7.94 1.47
CA LYS A 95 -1.03 8.45 1.00
C LYS A 95 -2.09 8.44 2.11
N TYR A 96 -2.08 7.44 2.98
CA TYR A 96 -2.90 7.42 4.19
C TYR A 96 -2.59 8.63 5.07
N ALA A 97 -1.32 8.95 5.30
CA ALA A 97 -0.95 10.11 6.09
C ALA A 97 -1.49 11.42 5.50
N LEU A 98 -1.41 11.59 4.17
CA LEU A 98 -2.02 12.72 3.47
C LEU A 98 -3.54 12.79 3.67
N ALA A 99 -4.25 11.68 3.42
CA ALA A 99 -5.70 11.59 3.58
C ALA A 99 -6.11 11.89 5.04
N ASN A 100 -5.38 11.33 6.00
CA ASN A 100 -5.63 11.52 7.43
C ASN A 100 -5.41 12.98 7.86
N MET A 101 -4.45 13.69 7.26
CA MET A 101 -4.27 15.13 7.47
C MET A 101 -5.43 15.95 6.89
N ARG A 102 -5.93 15.60 5.70
CA ARG A 102 -7.09 16.28 5.08
C ARG A 102 -8.34 16.20 5.94
N ILE A 103 -8.61 15.03 6.53
CA ILE A 103 -9.75 14.84 7.44
C ILE A 103 -9.48 15.29 8.88
N LYS A 104 -8.32 15.90 9.17
CA LYS A 104 -7.89 16.31 10.52
C LYS A 104 -7.92 15.15 11.53
N GLY A 105 -7.53 13.97 11.07
CA GLY A 105 -7.45 12.75 11.88
C GLY A 105 -6.33 12.78 12.93
N LYS A 106 -6.12 11.64 13.58
CA LYS A 106 -5.19 11.52 14.71
C LYS A 106 -3.74 11.74 14.27
N LYS A 107 -3.14 12.86 14.70
CA LYS A 107 -1.75 13.22 14.39
C LYS A 107 -0.73 12.14 14.78
N THR A 108 -0.91 11.46 15.90
CA THR A 108 -0.04 10.36 16.35
C THR A 108 0.00 9.20 15.35
N GLU A 109 -1.15 8.82 14.82
CA GLU A 109 -1.26 7.74 13.85
C GLU A 109 -0.68 8.17 12.50
N THR A 110 -0.99 9.38 12.03
CA THR A 110 -0.35 9.98 10.83
C THR A 110 1.18 9.95 10.95
N TYR A 111 1.71 10.35 12.09
CA TYR A 111 3.15 10.39 12.33
C TYR A 111 3.77 8.99 12.27
N ALA A 112 3.12 7.98 12.86
CA ALA A 112 3.58 6.60 12.82
C ALA A 112 3.69 6.06 11.38
N PHE A 113 2.66 6.27 10.56
CA PHE A 113 2.67 5.84 9.16
C PHE A 113 3.68 6.62 8.31
N LEU A 114 3.92 7.89 8.60
CA LEU A 114 4.99 8.65 7.94
C LEU A 114 6.38 8.08 8.30
N LEU A 115 6.62 7.72 9.56
CA LEU A 115 7.87 7.07 9.96
C LEU A 115 8.07 5.74 9.22
N LEU A 116 7.03 4.92 9.08
CA LEU A 116 7.08 3.68 8.30
C LEU A 116 7.39 3.95 6.83
N SER A 117 6.72 4.96 6.24
CA SER A 117 6.97 5.34 4.84
C SER A 117 8.40 5.86 4.62
N CYS A 118 9.02 6.51 5.63
CA CYS A 118 10.43 6.93 5.57
C CYS A 118 11.42 5.77 5.63
N LYS A 119 11.07 4.69 6.34
CA LYS A 119 11.87 3.45 6.37
C LYS A 119 11.82 2.68 5.06
N SER A 120 10.85 2.99 4.19
CA SER A 120 10.80 2.39 2.86
C SER A 120 12.08 2.69 2.07
N GLY A 121 12.49 1.75 1.23
CA GLY A 121 13.64 1.93 0.33
C GLY A 121 13.42 2.97 -0.78
N ILE A 122 12.22 3.58 -0.85
CA ILE A 122 11.80 4.46 -1.95
C ILE A 122 12.21 5.90 -1.62
N LYS A 123 13.20 6.42 -2.36
CA LYS A 123 13.83 7.73 -2.11
C LYS A 123 12.82 8.88 -2.12
N GLU A 124 11.87 8.87 -3.05
CA GLU A 124 10.85 9.90 -3.23
C GLU A 124 9.91 9.95 -2.04
N ILE A 125 9.38 8.80 -1.64
CA ILE A 125 8.48 8.68 -0.49
C ILE A 125 9.21 9.15 0.76
N ARG A 126 10.47 8.71 0.95
CA ARG A 126 11.27 9.14 2.09
C ARG A 126 11.45 10.65 2.14
N VAL A 127 11.81 11.30 1.03
CA VAL A 127 11.96 12.77 0.98
C VAL A 127 10.63 13.48 1.27
N ALA A 128 9.55 13.04 0.63
CA ALA A 128 8.23 13.66 0.79
C ALA A 128 7.68 13.48 2.21
N ALA A 129 7.79 12.27 2.78
CA ALA A 129 7.37 11.97 4.14
C ALA A 129 8.20 12.72 5.18
N THR A 130 9.52 12.84 4.98
CA THR A 130 10.40 13.62 5.86
C THR A 130 9.98 15.09 5.90
N LYS A 131 9.64 15.67 4.75
CA LYS A 131 9.12 17.04 4.68
C LYS A 131 7.84 17.19 5.50
N LEU A 132 6.90 16.24 5.38
CA LEU A 132 5.66 16.27 6.15
C LEU A 132 5.89 16.10 7.66
N LEU A 133 6.79 15.21 8.07
CA LEU A 133 7.11 14.97 9.48
C LEU A 133 7.55 16.25 10.20
N VAL A 134 8.30 17.13 9.53
CA VAL A 134 8.74 18.41 10.08
C VAL A 134 7.60 19.43 10.19
N THR A 135 6.59 19.33 9.31
CA THR A 135 5.41 20.23 9.34
C THR A 135 4.36 19.85 10.38
N ILE A 136 4.33 18.59 10.84
CA ILE A 136 3.33 18.13 11.80
C ILE A 136 3.75 18.56 13.20
N GLU A 137 3.02 19.52 13.76
CA GLU A 137 3.14 19.90 15.16
C GLU A 137 2.48 18.85 16.07
N ILE A 138 3.31 18.13 16.82
CA ILE A 138 2.93 17.10 17.78
C ILE A 138 3.85 17.15 19.00
N LYS A 139 3.30 16.90 20.19
CA LYS A 139 4.06 16.90 21.46
C LYS A 139 5.04 15.72 21.49
N GLU A 140 6.17 15.90 22.17
CA GLU A 140 7.23 14.87 22.25
C GLU A 140 6.71 13.52 22.76
N LYS A 141 5.90 13.54 23.84
CA LYS A 141 5.21 12.35 24.37
C LYS A 141 4.39 11.60 23.31
N ASP A 142 3.78 12.32 22.38
CA ASP A 142 2.96 11.71 21.33
C ASP A 142 3.81 11.27 20.13
N LYS A 143 5.03 11.80 19.95
CA LYS A 143 6.01 11.26 18.99
C LYS A 143 6.53 9.90 19.46
N GLU A 144 6.86 9.75 20.75
CA GLU A 144 7.28 8.47 21.31
C GLU A 144 6.19 7.40 21.09
N LYS A 145 4.93 7.73 21.38
CA LYS A 145 3.79 6.84 21.08
C LYS A 145 3.70 6.50 19.59
N ALA A 146 3.93 7.46 18.70
CA ALA A 146 3.92 7.22 17.26
C ALA A 146 5.05 6.28 16.82
N GLN A 147 6.24 6.40 17.42
CA GLN A 147 7.35 5.49 17.17
C GLN A 147 7.04 4.06 17.65
N THR A 148 6.48 3.92 18.86
CA THR A 148 6.04 2.62 19.38
C THR A 148 4.95 2.01 18.50
N LEU A 149 3.98 2.82 18.05
CA LEU A 149 2.92 2.39 17.14
C LEU A 149 3.49 1.93 15.79
N ALA A 150 4.44 2.68 15.21
CA ALA A 150 5.12 2.30 13.98
C ALA A 150 5.82 0.93 14.15
N ALA A 151 6.58 0.75 15.22
CA ALA A 151 7.24 -0.53 15.51
C ALA A 151 6.24 -1.68 15.71
N ALA A 152 5.11 -1.43 16.37
CA ALA A 152 4.07 -2.44 16.55
C ALA A 152 3.45 -2.85 15.21
N ILE A 153 3.13 -1.89 14.33
CA ILE A 153 2.61 -2.17 12.99
C ILE A 153 3.66 -2.97 12.19
N GLU A 154 4.91 -2.53 12.18
CA GLU A 154 6.00 -3.23 11.49
C GLU A 154 6.13 -4.70 11.96
N ASN A 155 6.14 -4.92 13.28
CA ASN A 155 6.27 -6.26 13.87
C ASN A 155 5.03 -7.14 13.72
N THR A 156 3.84 -6.57 13.60
CA THR A 156 2.61 -7.35 13.41
C THR A 156 2.54 -7.91 11.99
N TYR A 157 2.86 -7.09 10.99
CA TYR A 157 2.55 -7.44 9.59
C TYR A 157 3.70 -8.11 8.84
N LEU A 158 4.97 -7.83 9.16
CA LEU A 158 6.10 -8.49 8.48
C LEU A 158 6.12 -10.03 8.65
N PRO A 159 5.81 -10.59 9.85
CA PRO A 159 5.71 -12.04 10.03
C PRO A 159 4.45 -12.65 9.42
N GLU A 160 3.29 -12.00 9.54
CA GLU A 160 2.02 -12.47 8.96
C GLU A 160 2.07 -12.48 7.42
N PHE A 161 2.66 -11.45 6.82
CA PHE A 161 2.90 -11.40 5.38
C PHE A 161 3.80 -12.55 4.92
N LYS A 162 4.90 -12.82 5.63
CA LYS A 162 5.77 -13.99 5.37
C LYS A 162 5.03 -15.31 5.53
N LYS A 163 4.24 -15.47 6.58
CA LYS A 163 3.45 -16.70 6.81
C LYS A 163 2.36 -16.92 5.76
N GLN A 164 1.69 -15.85 5.33
CA GLN A 164 0.67 -15.92 4.29
C GLN A 164 1.28 -16.25 2.92
N ILE A 165 2.51 -15.77 2.67
CA ILE A 165 3.35 -16.22 1.55
C ILE A 165 3.64 -17.72 1.67
N ASP A 166 4.14 -18.19 2.82
CA ASP A 166 4.51 -19.61 3.03
C ASP A 166 3.30 -20.57 2.94
N GLU A 167 2.13 -20.18 3.48
CA GLU A 167 0.90 -20.98 3.44
C GLU A 167 0.30 -21.05 2.03
N THR A 168 0.35 -19.95 1.28
CA THR A 168 -0.11 -19.94 -0.12
C THR A 168 0.83 -20.71 -1.05
N GLU A 169 2.13 -20.69 -0.78
CA GLU A 169 3.13 -21.58 -1.38
C GLU A 169 2.79 -23.05 -1.17
N LYS A 170 2.60 -23.43 0.09
CA LYS A 170 2.28 -24.81 0.47
C LYS A 170 1.01 -25.28 -0.24
N ASN A 171 -0.02 -24.44 -0.27
CA ASN A 171 -1.29 -24.72 -0.92
C ASN A 171 -1.16 -24.83 -2.45
N PHE A 172 -0.35 -23.98 -3.09
CA PHE A 172 -0.05 -24.04 -4.52
C PHE A 172 0.67 -25.34 -4.90
N TYR A 173 1.69 -25.76 -4.15
CA TYR A 173 2.40 -27.01 -4.41
C TYR A 173 1.51 -28.24 -4.18
N THR A 174 0.63 -28.23 -3.17
CA THR A 174 -0.36 -29.30 -2.98
C THR A 174 -1.43 -29.31 -4.08
N ALA A 175 -1.85 -28.14 -4.58
CA ALA A 175 -2.80 -28.06 -5.69
C ALA A 175 -2.18 -28.58 -6.99
N LYS A 176 -0.96 -28.18 -7.33
CA LYS A 176 -0.24 -28.65 -8.53
C LYS A 176 0.00 -30.16 -8.54
N ARG A 177 0.25 -30.77 -7.37
CA ARG A 177 0.34 -32.23 -7.19
C ARG A 177 -0.98 -32.98 -7.40
N LYS A 178 -2.12 -32.29 -7.32
CA LYS A 178 -3.46 -32.89 -7.47
C LYS A 178 -3.94 -32.92 -8.93
N TYR A 179 -3.24 -32.21 -9.82
CA TYR A 179 -3.57 -32.05 -11.24
C TYR A 179 -2.44 -32.50 -12.19
N LEU A 180 -1.44 -33.24 -11.66
CA LEU A 180 -0.44 -34.02 -12.38
C LEU A 180 -0.63 -35.49 -12.01
#